data_AF-A0A263DVL4-F1
#
_entry.id   AF-A0A263DVL4-F1
#
_cell.length_a   1.000
_cell.length_b   1.000
_cell.length_c   1.000
_cell.angle_alpha   90.00
_cell.angle_beta   90.00
_cell.angle_gamma   90.00
#
_symmetry.space_group_name_H-M   'P 1'
#
loop_
_entity.id
_entity.type
_entity.pdbx_description
1 polymer ?
#
loop_
_entity_poly.entity_id
_entity_poly.type
_entity_poly.pdbx_seq_one_letter_code
_entity_poly.pdbx_strand_id
1 'polypeptide(L)' 'MASADSAAVDTVWDTCVIYVERRRRWWWNAWRPCTSTELSGFAESEEQARREMALAVVEAGSSPSAEVVRSAYP' A
#
# COMPACT_ATOMS: atom_id res chain seq x y z
N MET A 1 21.15 11.02 -27.54
CA MET A 1 19.74 11.48 -27.56
C MET A 1 19.11 11.01 -26.26
N ALA A 2 18.82 11.96 -25.38
CA ALA A 2 18.10 11.72 -24.14
C ALA A 2 16.59 11.65 -24.40
N SER A 3 15.87 11.12 -23.41
CA SER A 3 14.44 11.32 -23.16
C SER A 3 13.44 10.43 -23.91
N ALA A 4 13.14 9.30 -23.26
CA ALA A 4 11.78 8.80 -23.08
C ALA A 4 11.72 7.86 -21.85
N ASP A 5 12.27 8.31 -20.70
CA ASP A 5 12.16 7.58 -19.41
C ASP A 5 11.17 8.31 -18.50
N SER A 6 9.94 8.50 -18.98
CA SER A 6 8.93 9.29 -18.26
C SER A 6 7.53 8.73 -18.50
N ALA A 7 7.31 7.49 -18.06
CA ALA A 7 5.97 6.93 -17.87
C ALA A 7 5.93 5.74 -16.89
N ALA A 8 6.79 5.71 -15.87
CA ALA A 8 6.70 4.72 -14.79
C ALA A 8 6.89 5.38 -13.40
N VAL A 9 6.36 6.59 -13.22
CA VAL A 9 6.24 7.22 -11.89
C VAL A 9 4.79 7.12 -11.44
N ASP A 10 4.26 5.91 -11.45
CA ASP A 10 2.98 5.64 -10.82
C ASP A 10 3.16 4.33 -10.06
N THR A 11 2.85 4.33 -8.76
CA THR A 11 2.73 3.12 -7.91
C THR A 11 3.96 2.59 -7.15
N VAL A 12 4.92 3.44 -6.77
CA VAL A 12 5.86 3.06 -5.68
C VAL A 12 5.17 3.32 -4.34
N TRP A 13 4.96 2.26 -3.55
CA TRP A 13 4.48 2.35 -2.18
C TRP A 13 5.65 2.62 -1.24
N ASP A 14 5.50 3.60 -0.36
CA ASP A 14 6.41 3.78 0.77
C ASP A 14 6.05 2.76 1.85
N THR A 15 7.00 1.90 2.23
CA THR A 15 6.75 0.78 3.15
C THR A 15 7.63 0.85 4.39
N CYS A 16 7.09 0.44 5.53
CA CYS A 16 7.78 0.45 6.82
C CYS A 16 7.37 -0.75 7.65
N VAL A 17 8.33 -1.39 8.32
CA VAL A 17 8.11 -2.47 9.28
C VAL A 17 8.95 -2.17 10.51
N ILE A 18 8.33 -2.10 11.68
CA ILE A 18 9.02 -1.83 12.96
C ILE A 18 8.51 -2.77 14.04
N TYR A 19 9.39 -3.10 14.99
CA TYR A 19 9.00 -3.83 16.18
C TYR A 19 8.46 -2.86 17.26
N VAL A 20 7.26 -3.14 17.77
CA VAL A 20 6.61 -2.36 18.82
C VAL A 20 6.74 -3.09 20.15
N GLU A 21 7.79 -2.75 20.90
CA GLU A 21 8.15 -3.33 22.21
C GLU A 21 6.95 -3.45 23.18
N ARG A 22 6.17 -2.36 23.31
CA ARG A 22 4.99 -2.33 24.22
C ARG A 22 3.93 -3.37 23.89
N ARG A 23 3.84 -3.80 22.63
CA ARG A 23 2.86 -4.79 22.15
C ARG A 23 3.49 -6.15 21.86
N ARG A 24 4.81 -6.26 21.92
CA ARG A 24 5.59 -7.44 21.49
C ARG A 24 5.16 -7.95 20.12
N ARG A 25 4.93 -7.03 19.19
CA ARG A 25 4.42 -7.30 17.84
C ARG A 25 5.12 -6.42 16.82
N TRP A 26 5.17 -6.92 15.60
CA TRP A 26 5.65 -6.18 14.44
C TRP A 26 4.51 -5.37 13.87
N TRP A 27 4.71 -4.08 13.70
CA TRP A 27 3.79 -3.20 12.99
C TRP A 27 4.33 -2.94 11.60
N TRP A 28 3.45 -3.00 10.60
CA TRP A 28 3.78 -2.64 9.23
C TRP A 28 2.86 -1.53 8.74
N ASN A 29 3.39 -0.70 7.85
CA ASN A 29 2.66 0.34 7.14
C ASN A 29 3.10 0.39 5.68
N ALA A 30 2.16 0.59 4.78
CA ALA A 30 2.37 0.90 3.39
C ALA A 30 1.52 2.13 3.02
N TRP A 31 2.15 3.16 2.49
CA TRP A 31 1.48 4.38 2.07
C TRP A 31 1.72 4.65 0.58
N ARG A 32 0.67 5.08 -0.13
CA ARG A 32 0.74 5.49 -1.53
C ARG A 32 0.58 7.02 -1.62
N PRO A 33 1.67 7.77 -1.90
CA PRO A 33 1.63 9.23 -1.94
C PRO A 33 0.60 9.79 -2.93
N CYS A 34 0.43 9.12 -4.08
CA CYS A 34 -0.42 9.59 -5.17
C CYS A 34 -1.93 9.51 -4.85
N THR A 35 -2.35 8.63 -3.94
CA THR A 35 -3.78 8.37 -3.68
C THR A 35 -4.18 8.62 -2.23
N SER A 36 -3.23 9.01 -1.36
CA SER A 36 -3.43 9.09 0.09
C SER A 36 -3.93 7.77 0.71
N THR A 37 -3.68 6.64 0.05
CA THR A 37 -4.05 5.32 0.57
C THR A 37 -3.00 4.89 1.57
N GLU A 38 -3.43 4.57 2.78
CA GLU A 38 -2.59 4.04 3.85
C GLU A 38 -3.12 2.67 4.28
N LEU A 39 -2.22 1.69 4.34
CA LEU A 39 -2.49 0.33 4.78
C LEU A 39 -1.58 0.04 5.95
N SER A 40 -2.11 -0.51 7.04
CA SER A 40 -1.27 -0.90 8.17
C SER A 40 -1.83 -2.11 8.89
N GLY A 41 -0.96 -2.79 9.62
CA GLY A 41 -1.32 -4.01 10.35
C GLY A 41 -0.29 -4.38 11.41
N PHE A 42 -0.63 -5.43 12.16
CA PHE A 42 0.26 -6.02 13.16
C PHE A 42 0.43 -7.51 12.88
N ALA A 43 1.66 -8.00 13.04
CA ALA A 43 2.01 -9.40 12.91
C ALA A 43 2.85 -9.89 14.10
N GLU A 44 2.95 -11.21 14.24
CA GLU A 44 3.70 -11.85 15.34
C GLU A 44 5.20 -11.93 15.02
N SER A 45 5.58 -11.98 13.74
CA SER A 45 6.98 -11.96 13.28
C SER A 45 7.24 -10.91 12.20
N GLU A 46 8.51 -10.60 11.99
CA GLU A 46 8.94 -9.66 10.95
C GLU A 46 8.61 -10.19 9.55
N GLU A 47 8.82 -11.49 9.32
CA GLU A 47 8.53 -12.15 8.05
C GLU A 47 7.04 -12.14 7.74
N GLN A 48 6.21 -12.36 8.76
CA GLN A 48 4.76 -12.27 8.63
C GLN A 48 4.34 -10.84 8.30
N ALA A 49 4.88 -9.83 9.00
CA ALA A 49 4.60 -8.42 8.74
C ALA A 49 4.93 -8.05 7.28
N ARG A 50 6.11 -8.45 6.80
CA ARG A 50 6.53 -8.22 5.40
C ARG A 50 5.62 -8.91 4.39
N ARG A 51 5.20 -10.15 4.67
CA ARG A 51 4.31 -10.92 3.80
C ARG A 51 2.92 -10.29 3.72
N GLU A 52 2.32 -9.97 4.87
CA GLU A 52 1.01 -9.34 4.95
C GLU A 52 1.01 -7.96 4.27
N MET A 53 2.04 -7.16 4.51
CA MET A 53 2.22 -5.86 3.84
C MET A 53 2.29 -6.00 2.32
N ALA A 54 3.11 -6.93 1.81
CA ALA A 54 3.22 -7.17 0.38
C ALA A 54 1.89 -7.62 -0.25
N LEU A 55 1.14 -8.49 0.44
CA LEU A 55 -0.19 -8.90 -0.01
C LEU A 55 -1.16 -7.73 -0.04
N ALA A 56 -1.22 -6.92 1.02
CA ALA A 56 -2.10 -5.76 1.10
C ALA A 56 -1.80 -4.73 0.00
N VAL A 57 -0.52 -4.50 -0.29
CA VAL A 57 -0.07 -3.65 -1.40
C VAL A 57 -0.52 -4.19 -2.75
N VAL A 58 -0.41 -5.50 -2.97
CA VAL A 58 -0.87 -6.16 -4.22
C VAL A 58 -2.39 -6.07 -4.35
N GLU A 59 -3.15 -6.33 -3.28
CA GLU A 59 -4.62 -6.23 -3.28
C GLU A 59 -5.10 -4.80 -3.56
N ALA A 60 -4.44 -3.80 -2.96
CA ALA A 60 -4.76 -2.39 -3.20
C ALA A 60 -4.31 -1.89 -4.58
N GLY A 61 -3.18 -2.41 -5.10
CA GLY A 61 -2.69 -2.10 -6.45
C GLY A 61 -3.47 -2.80 -7.56
N SER A 62 -4.05 -3.96 -7.26
CA SER A 62 -4.81 -4.79 -8.20
C SER A 62 -6.31 -4.50 -8.19
N SER A 63 -6.76 -3.44 -7.51
CA SER A 63 -8.13 -2.95 -7.70
C SER A 63 -8.19 -2.12 -8.98
N PRO A 64 -8.60 -2.67 -10.14
CA PRO A 64 -9.14 -1.81 -11.17
C PRO A 64 -10.32 -1.11 -10.51
N SER A 65 -10.39 0.21 -10.63
CA SER A 65 -11.56 0.97 -10.23
C SER A 65 -12.80 0.23 -10.72
N ALA A 66 -13.50 -0.41 -9.78
CA ALA A 66 -14.86 -0.86 -9.99
C ALA A 66 -15.66 0.42 -10.25
N GLU A 67 -15.78 0.71 -11.53
CA GLU A 67 -16.97 1.18 -12.21
C GLU A 67 -17.89 2.08 -11.36
N VAL A 68 -17.83 3.37 -11.67
CA VAL A 68 -18.97 4.29 -11.79
C VAL A 68 -20.11 4.08 -10.77
N VAL A 69 -20.14 4.95 -9.75
CA VAL A 69 -21.42 5.40 -9.20
C VAL A 69 -21.53 6.92 -9.43
N ARG A 70 -21.94 7.29 -10.64
CA ARG A 70 -22.71 8.53 -10.83
C ARG A 70 -24.07 8.28 -10.19
N SER A 71 -24.17 8.45 -8.88
CA SER A 71 -25.46 8.73 -8.26
C SER A 71 -25.86 10.15 -8.66
N ALA A 72 -26.45 10.27 -9.85
CA ALA A 72 -27.45 11.30 -10.07
C ALA A 72 -28.61 10.98 -9.13
N TYR A 73 -28.80 11.81 -8.12
CA TYR A 73 -30.06 11.96 -7.41
C TYR A 73 -30.56 13.38 -7.70
N PRO A 74 -31.88 13.58 -7.69
CA PRO A 74 -32.75 13.74 -8.85
C PRO A 74 -32.87 15.18 -9.37
#